data_AF-A0A7W7GKC9-F1
#
_entry.id   AF-A0A7W7GKC9-F1
#
_cell.length_a   1.000
_cell.length_b   1.000
_cell.length_c   1.000
_cell.angle_alpha   90.00
_cell.angle_beta   90.00
_cell.angle_gamma   90.00
#
_symmetry.space_group_name_H-M   'P 1'
#
loop_
_entity.id
_entity.type
_entity.pdbx_description
1 polymer ?
#
loop_
_entity_poly.entity_id
_entity_poly.type
_entity_poly.pdbx_seq_one_letter_code
_entity_poly.pdbx_strand_id
1 'polypeptide(L)' 'MVVYLASDQASATTGGALRVDGGYVDSILP' A
#
# COMPACT_ATOMS: atom_id res chain seq x y z
N MET A 1 -0.29 -6.48 -2.03
CA MET A 1 0.83 -5.53 -2.19
C MET A 1 2.18 -6.06 -1.72
N VAL A 2 2.25 -7.04 -0.81
CA VAL A 2 3.54 -7.58 -0.32
C VAL A 2 4.44 -8.08 -1.46
N VAL A 3 3.91 -8.90 -2.38
CA VAL A 3 4.69 -9.43 -3.52
C VAL A 3 5.22 -8.31 -4.43
N TYR A 4 4.42 -7.27 -4.65
CA TYR A 4 4.84 -6.11 -5.43
C TYR A 4 5.97 -5.34 -4.71
N LEU A 5 5.83 -5.06 -3.41
CA LEU A 5 6.87 -4.38 -2.64
C LEU A 5 8.16 -5.20 -2.51
N ALA A 6 8.08 -6.53 -2.59
CA ALA A 6 9.23 -7.42 -2.59
C ALA A 6 9.93 -7.55 -3.96
N SER A 7 9.41 -6.88 -5.00
CA SER A 7 9.90 -6.99 -6.39
C SER A 7 10.72 -5.76 -6.80
N ASP A 8 11.57 -5.92 -7.82
CA ASP A 8 12.45 -4.86 -8.32
C ASP A 8 11.67 -3.63 -8.83
N GLN A 9 10.43 -3.83 -9.24
CA GLN A 9 9.52 -2.78 -9.68
C GLN A 9 9.25 -1.75 -8.58
N ALA A 10 9.39 -2.11 -7.31
CA ALA A 10 9.20 -1.21 -6.17
C ALA A 10 10.50 -0.55 -5.67
N SER A 11 11.63 -0.71 -6.37
CA SER A 11 12.96 -0.25 -5.93
C SER A 11 13.08 1.24 -5.59
N ALA A 12 12.25 2.10 -6.19
CA ALA A 12 12.21 3.53 -5.88
C ALA A 12 11.32 3.88 -4.66
N THR A 13 10.67 2.90 -4.04
CA THR A 13 9.76 3.10 -2.90
C THR A 13 10.43 2.70 -1.59
N THR A 14 10.63 3.67 -0.70
CA THR A 14 11.15 3.44 0.65
C THR A 14 10.46 4.36 1.67
N GLY A 15 10.46 3.97 2.95
CA GLY A 15 9.93 4.79 4.05
C GLY A 15 8.42 5.02 4.08
N GLY A 16 7.65 4.42 3.16
CA GLY A 16 6.20 4.59 3.06
C GLY A 16 5.40 3.66 3.98
N ALA A 17 4.30 4.15 4.53
CA ALA A 17 3.30 3.35 5.26
C ALA A 17 2.15 2.98 4.31
N LEU A 18 2.33 1.87 3.58
CA LEU A 18 1.31 1.40 2.65
C LEU A 18 0.21 0.60 3.38
N ARG A 19 -1.00 1.15 3.42
CA ARG A 19 -2.19 0.45 3.91
C ARG A 19 -2.89 -0.26 2.76
N VAL A 20 -3.37 -1.48 3.03
CA VAL A 20 -3.96 -2.36 2.02
C VAL A 20 -5.24 -2.96 2.58
N ASP A 21 -6.19 -2.08 2.90
CA ASP A 21 -7.48 -2.39 3.51
C ASP A 21 -8.65 -2.28 2.52
N GLY A 22 -8.37 -2.00 1.25
CA GLY A 22 -9.39 -1.78 0.22
C GLY A 22 -10.03 -0.40 0.26
N GLY A 23 -9.42 0.59 0.94
CA GLY A 23 -9.95 1.94 1.06
C GLY A 23 -10.90 2.11 2.25
N TYR A 24 -10.99 1.11 3.14
CA TYR A 24 -11.88 1.14 4.29
C TYR A 24 -11.60 2.31 5.24
N VAL A 25 -10.32 2.54 5.58
CA VAL A 25 -9.94 3.66 6.46
C VAL A 25 -10.24 5.03 5.84
N ASP A 26 -10.23 5.13 4.50
CA ASP A 26 -10.51 6.37 3.77
C ASP A 26 -11.99 6.52 3.41
N SER A 27 -12.77 5.45 3.55
CA SER A 27 -14.21 5.48 3.28
C SER A 27 -14.94 6.21 4.42
N ILE A 28 -15.58 7.33 4.09
CA ILE A 28 -16.58 7.95 4.97
C ILE A 28 -17.88 7.17 4.78
N LEU A 29 -18.01 6.08 5.53
CA LEU A 29 -19.24 5.32 5.64
C LEU A 29 -20.23 6.04 6.58
N PRO A 30 -21.54 5.95 6.33
CA PRO A 30 -22.56 6.57 7.17
C PRO A 30 -22.63 5.97 8.59
#